data_AF-A0A2M9EPD6-F1
#
_entry.id   AF-A0A2M9EPD6-F1
#
_cell.length_a   1.000
_cell.length_b   1.000
_cell.length_c   1.000
_cell.angle_alpha   90.00
_cell.angle_beta   90.00
_cell.angle_gamma   90.00
#
_symmetry.space_group_name_H-M   'P 1'
#
loop_
_entity.id
_entity.type
_entity.pdbx_description
1 polymer ?
#
loop_
_entity_poly.entity_id
_entity_poly.type
_entity_poly.pdbx_seq_one_letter_code
_entity_poly.pdbx_strand_id
1 'polypeptide(L)'
;MLKRLTQIVHKYWQMTLCPGFVTVFDPDNYRGTPIKAIAFRKDTQNWQAIFEQPELEELVIHSPSREQLAALARLPQLKRLHLILARVKDIAFLGELGQLEELALTLVSGFSDLSPLAKLTHLRSLHIEYLRGVTDFSALASLTGLRFLSIDGSLDAKQSIDSFDFLAGLSALEVFCAHHVSCKAPYPMFAAALQLENLQEVHLGRSAFPLEEYAFWEIHFPDVPGSRHELAMKLDGSDNLYFLGKGSGRVSKGSKNAEPKIAEFERKYQAIKAKVLEGYK
;
A
#
# COMPACT_ATOMS: atom_id res chain seq x y z
N MET A 1 21.46 12.20 3.92
CA MET A 1 20.63 11.11 3.40
C MET A 1 19.43 10.80 4.31
N LEU A 2 19.62 10.61 5.63
CA LEU A 2 18.51 10.36 6.58
C LEU A 2 17.34 11.36 6.52
N LYS A 3 17.60 12.66 6.25
CA LYS A 3 16.55 13.70 6.11
C LYS A 3 15.69 13.59 4.83
N ARG A 4 16.15 12.89 3.77
CA ARG A 4 15.36 12.65 2.55
C ARG A 4 14.43 11.42 2.69
N LEU A 5 14.82 10.44 3.50
CA LEU A 5 14.07 9.19 3.71
C LEU A 5 12.85 9.40 4.63
N THR A 6 12.99 10.22 5.68
CA THR A 6 11.83 10.67 6.46
C THR A 6 10.89 11.54 5.64
N GLN A 7 11.37 12.26 4.62
CA GLN A 7 10.49 13.01 3.70
C GLN A 7 9.73 12.09 2.73
N ILE A 8 10.28 10.95 2.34
CA ILE A 8 9.62 10.00 1.42
C ILE A 8 8.43 9.35 2.11
N VAL A 9 8.64 8.70 3.27
CA VAL A 9 7.54 8.09 4.03
C VAL A 9 6.53 9.14 4.52
N HIS A 10 6.99 10.32 4.96
CA HIS A 10 6.09 11.39 5.41
C HIS A 10 5.36 12.10 4.26
N LYS A 11 5.94 12.16 3.05
CA LYS A 11 5.26 12.64 1.83
C LYS A 11 4.22 11.64 1.35
N TYR A 12 4.51 10.34 1.39
CA TYR A 12 3.56 9.29 0.99
C TYR A 12 2.46 9.04 2.05
N TRP A 13 2.73 9.26 3.34
CA TRP A 13 1.72 9.29 4.41
C TRP A 13 0.83 10.55 4.37
N GLN A 14 1.33 11.71 3.92
CA GLN A 14 0.48 12.90 3.74
C GLN A 14 -0.55 12.73 2.61
N MET A 15 -0.38 11.76 1.70
CA MET A 15 -1.36 11.50 0.63
C MET A 15 -2.66 10.85 1.16
N THR A 16 -2.61 10.06 2.22
CA THR A 16 -3.83 9.51 2.86
C THR A 16 -4.48 10.49 3.84
N LEU A 17 -3.75 11.53 4.27
CA LEU A 17 -4.25 12.58 5.16
C LEU A 17 -3.64 13.93 4.75
N CYS A 18 -4.19 14.55 3.70
CA CYS A 18 -3.96 15.96 3.41
C CYS A 18 -5.18 16.79 3.86
N PRO A 19 -5.36 17.10 5.16
CA PRO A 19 -6.31 18.11 5.58
C PRO A 19 -5.83 19.55 5.29
N GLY A 20 -4.65 19.74 4.70
CA GLY A 20 -3.98 21.06 4.62
C GLY A 20 -3.82 21.70 3.24
N PHE A 21 -3.96 20.97 2.12
CA PHE A 21 -3.72 21.52 0.78
C PHE A 21 -4.72 21.05 -0.29
N VAL A 22 -5.86 20.54 0.15
CA VAL A 22 -7.02 20.38 -0.73
C VAL A 22 -7.88 21.62 -0.56
N THR A 23 -7.75 22.59 -1.46
CA THR A 23 -8.88 23.51 -1.66
C THR A 23 -10.04 22.63 -2.11
N VAL A 24 -11.08 22.51 -1.28
CA VAL A 24 -12.38 22.05 -1.76
C VAL A 24 -12.67 22.91 -2.99
N PHE A 25 -12.82 22.28 -4.14
CA PHE A 25 -13.10 22.99 -5.38
C PHE A 25 -14.41 23.77 -5.19
N ASP A 26 -14.29 25.09 -5.04
CA ASP A 26 -15.40 26.04 -5.02
C ASP A 26 -15.40 26.77 -6.36
N PRO A 27 -16.14 26.25 -7.36
CA PRO A 27 -16.20 26.87 -8.69
C PRO A 27 -16.76 28.29 -8.67
N ASP A 28 -17.51 28.67 -7.62
CA ASP A 28 -18.15 29.98 -7.51
C ASP A 28 -17.19 31.08 -7.03
N ASN A 29 -15.98 30.72 -6.57
CA ASN A 29 -14.95 31.64 -6.06
C ASN A 29 -13.76 31.86 -7.03
N TYR A 30 -13.89 31.46 -8.29
CA TYR A 30 -12.80 31.45 -9.27
C TYR A 30 -12.30 32.86 -9.66
N ARG A 31 -10.99 33.11 -9.50
CA ARG A 31 -10.29 34.36 -9.93
C ARG A 31 -9.07 34.09 -10.83
N GLY A 32 -9.24 33.28 -11.88
CA GLY A 32 -8.30 33.22 -13.01
C GLY A 32 -6.86 32.73 -12.73
N THR A 33 -6.61 32.06 -11.59
CA THR A 33 -5.30 31.46 -11.30
C THR A 33 -5.30 30.00 -11.71
N PRO A 34 -4.32 29.51 -12.48
CA PRO A 34 -4.20 28.09 -12.83
C PRO A 34 -4.12 27.22 -11.58
N ILE A 35 -4.99 26.21 -11.49
CA ILE A 35 -5.04 25.30 -10.35
C ILE A 35 -4.32 23.99 -10.71
N LYS A 36 -3.35 23.60 -9.88
CA LYS A 36 -2.56 22.37 -10.07
C LYS A 36 -3.14 21.13 -9.41
N ALA A 37 -3.93 21.32 -8.35
CA ALA A 37 -4.51 20.26 -7.56
C ALA A 37 -5.96 20.55 -7.23
N ILE A 38 -6.84 19.59 -7.50
CA ILE A 38 -8.28 19.71 -7.25
C ILE A 38 -8.77 18.50 -6.47
N ALA A 39 -9.68 18.72 -5.53
CA ALA A 39 -10.53 17.64 -5.03
C ALA A 39 -12.00 17.96 -5.08
N PHE A 40 -12.79 16.94 -5.36
CA PHE A 40 -14.25 17.05 -5.36
C PHE A 40 -14.95 15.73 -5.01
N ARG A 41 -16.27 15.79 -4.87
CA ARG A 41 -17.13 14.65 -4.55
C ARG A 41 -18.19 14.44 -5.64
N LYS A 42 -18.99 13.37 -5.55
CA LYS A 42 -20.12 13.14 -6.51
C LYS A 42 -21.07 14.31 -6.67
N ASP A 43 -21.30 15.07 -5.59
CA ASP A 43 -22.29 16.13 -5.47
C ASP A 43 -21.73 17.52 -5.75
N THR A 44 -20.44 17.62 -6.07
CA THR A 44 -19.82 18.88 -6.48
C THR A 44 -20.45 19.37 -7.77
N GLN A 45 -21.12 20.52 -7.70
CA GLN A 45 -21.66 21.22 -8.86
C GLN A 45 -20.52 21.74 -9.73
N ASN A 46 -20.75 21.86 -11.04
CA ASN A 46 -19.80 22.42 -12.01
C ASN A 46 -18.40 21.75 -11.98
N TRP A 47 -18.31 20.48 -11.59
CA TRP A 47 -17.04 19.74 -11.54
C TRP A 47 -16.36 19.67 -12.92
N GLN A 48 -17.11 19.86 -14.02
CA GLN A 48 -16.56 19.90 -15.37
C GLN A 48 -15.58 21.06 -15.60
N ALA A 49 -15.58 22.09 -14.74
CA ALA A 49 -14.60 23.17 -14.81
C ALA A 49 -13.14 22.71 -14.62
N ILE A 50 -12.90 21.47 -14.18
CA ILE A 50 -11.57 20.85 -14.21
C ILE A 50 -10.96 20.77 -15.62
N PHE A 51 -11.78 20.71 -16.67
CA PHE A 51 -11.30 20.69 -18.06
C PHE A 51 -10.73 22.03 -18.52
N GLU A 52 -11.02 23.11 -17.79
CA GLU A 52 -10.55 24.46 -18.10
C GLU A 52 -9.24 24.80 -17.37
N GLN A 53 -8.68 23.84 -16.61
CA GLN A 53 -7.46 24.03 -15.82
C GLN A 53 -6.23 23.50 -16.58
N PRO A 54 -5.49 24.34 -17.31
CA PRO A 54 -4.38 23.89 -18.17
C PRO A 54 -3.18 23.34 -17.38
N GLU A 55 -3.07 23.68 -16.09
CA GLU A 55 -1.99 23.22 -15.20
C GLU A 55 -2.44 22.10 -14.24
N LEU A 56 -3.64 21.53 -14.42
CA LEU A 56 -4.13 20.48 -13.52
C LEU A 56 -3.28 19.22 -13.64
N GLU A 57 -2.56 18.89 -12.57
CA GLU A 57 -1.70 17.71 -12.47
C GLU A 57 -2.20 16.70 -11.44
N GLU A 58 -2.97 17.15 -10.44
CA GLU A 58 -3.42 16.34 -9.32
C GLU A 58 -4.92 16.38 -9.14
N LEU A 59 -5.51 15.19 -8.99
CA LEU A 59 -6.93 15.05 -8.82
C LEU A 59 -7.28 14.04 -7.72
N VAL A 60 -8.09 14.47 -6.77
CA VAL A 60 -8.66 13.61 -5.73
C VAL A 60 -10.17 13.58 -5.87
N ILE A 61 -10.77 12.40 -6.04
CA ILE A 61 -12.23 12.30 -6.13
C ILE A 61 -12.76 11.34 -5.09
N HIS A 62 -13.65 11.86 -4.24
CA HIS A 62 -14.32 11.08 -3.22
C HIS A 62 -15.73 10.68 -3.65
N SER A 63 -15.96 9.37 -3.68
CA SER A 63 -17.20 8.74 -4.11
C SER A 63 -17.66 9.27 -5.49
N PRO A 64 -16.84 9.16 -6.55
CA PRO A 64 -17.16 9.73 -7.85
C PRO A 64 -18.46 9.15 -8.44
N SER A 65 -19.18 9.98 -9.21
CA SER A 65 -20.27 9.52 -10.07
C SER A 65 -19.72 8.74 -11.29
N ARG A 66 -20.60 8.00 -11.97
CA ARG A 66 -20.21 7.29 -13.21
C ARG A 66 -19.75 8.25 -14.31
N GLU A 67 -20.35 9.44 -14.38
CA GLU A 67 -19.98 10.48 -15.34
C GLU A 67 -18.60 11.05 -15.03
N GLN A 68 -18.31 11.34 -13.76
CA GLN A 68 -17.01 11.82 -13.30
C GLN A 68 -15.90 10.80 -13.59
N LEU A 69 -16.14 9.51 -13.37
CA LEU A 69 -15.20 8.44 -13.70
C LEU A 69 -14.92 8.35 -15.21
N ALA A 70 -15.97 8.39 -16.04
CA ALA A 70 -15.83 8.34 -17.49
C ALA A 70 -15.06 9.56 -18.04
N ALA A 71 -15.18 10.69 -17.37
CA ALA A 71 -14.47 11.92 -17.69
C ALA A 71 -12.95 11.87 -17.44
N LEU A 72 -12.46 10.98 -16.56
CA LEU A 72 -11.03 10.93 -16.20
C LEU A 72 -10.12 10.71 -17.40
N ALA A 73 -10.53 9.89 -18.37
CA ALA A 73 -9.75 9.62 -19.59
C ALA A 73 -9.50 10.89 -20.45
N ARG A 74 -10.24 11.98 -20.20
CA ARG A 74 -10.06 13.29 -20.86
C ARG A 74 -8.99 14.17 -20.19
N LEU A 75 -8.33 13.66 -19.15
CA LEU A 75 -7.27 14.37 -18.41
C LEU A 75 -5.92 13.61 -18.51
N PRO A 76 -5.40 13.33 -19.72
CA PRO A 76 -4.18 12.54 -19.90
C PRO A 76 -2.92 13.19 -19.32
N GLN A 77 -2.99 14.48 -18.97
CA GLN A 77 -1.91 15.24 -18.35
C GLN A 77 -1.76 15.00 -16.83
N LEU A 78 -2.70 14.30 -16.19
CA LEU A 78 -2.64 14.04 -14.75
C LEU A 78 -1.37 13.26 -14.39
N LYS A 79 -0.68 13.74 -13.36
CA LYS A 79 0.48 13.08 -12.74
C LYS A 79 0.10 12.35 -11.45
N ARG A 80 -0.95 12.82 -10.76
CA ARG A 80 -1.37 12.29 -9.45
C ARG A 80 -2.89 12.09 -9.45
N LEU A 81 -3.33 10.87 -9.10
CA LEU A 81 -4.75 10.55 -9.01
C LEU A 81 -5.04 9.77 -7.73
N HIS A 82 -6.05 10.22 -6.97
CA HIS A 82 -6.60 9.48 -5.84
C HIS A 82 -8.09 9.26 -6.01
N LEU A 83 -8.50 8.00 -6.10
CA LEU A 83 -9.90 7.61 -6.09
C LEU A 83 -10.27 7.03 -4.73
N ILE A 84 -11.26 7.63 -4.08
CA ILE A 84 -11.74 7.22 -2.76
C ILE A 84 -13.19 6.76 -2.90
N LEU A 85 -13.53 5.60 -2.32
CA LEU A 85 -14.90 5.08 -2.25
C LEU A 85 -15.60 5.01 -3.63
N ALA A 86 -14.85 4.57 -4.66
CA ALA A 86 -15.35 4.46 -6.02
C ALA A 86 -15.90 3.06 -6.32
N ARG A 87 -16.94 3.00 -7.16
CA ARG A 87 -17.47 1.74 -7.70
C ARG A 87 -17.42 1.78 -9.22
N VAL A 88 -16.54 0.98 -9.79
CA VAL A 88 -16.29 0.90 -11.23
C VAL A 88 -16.61 -0.50 -11.74
N LYS A 89 -16.82 -0.68 -13.04
CA LYS A 89 -16.94 -2.02 -13.65
C LYS A 89 -15.59 -2.57 -14.08
N ASP A 90 -14.66 -1.67 -14.39
CA ASP A 90 -13.29 -1.91 -14.79
C ASP A 90 -12.48 -0.63 -14.51
N ILE A 91 -11.17 -0.72 -14.66
CA ILE A 91 -10.24 0.41 -14.54
C ILE A 91 -9.53 0.72 -15.86
N ALA A 92 -10.14 0.40 -17.01
CA ALA A 92 -9.50 0.59 -18.32
C ALA A 92 -9.11 2.06 -18.57
N PHE A 93 -9.90 3.01 -18.05
CA PHE A 93 -9.62 4.44 -18.13
C PHE A 93 -8.30 4.85 -17.47
N LEU A 94 -7.81 4.12 -16.46
CA LEU A 94 -6.51 4.41 -15.84
C LEU A 94 -5.38 4.21 -16.87
N GLY A 95 -5.51 3.23 -17.76
CA GLY A 95 -4.51 2.95 -18.78
C GLY A 95 -4.31 4.06 -19.81
N GLU A 96 -5.23 5.02 -19.89
CA GLU A 96 -5.14 6.19 -20.77
C GLU A 96 -4.42 7.38 -20.09
N LEU A 97 -4.17 7.29 -18.79
CA LEU A 97 -3.47 8.31 -18.00
C LEU A 97 -1.96 8.07 -17.98
N GLY A 98 -1.35 8.01 -19.17
CA GLY A 98 0.05 7.58 -19.34
C GLY A 98 1.10 8.44 -18.64
N GLN A 99 0.75 9.66 -18.20
CA GLN A 99 1.63 10.56 -17.44
C GLN A 99 1.52 10.37 -15.92
N LEU A 100 0.71 9.43 -15.41
CA LEU A 100 0.60 9.19 -13.98
C LEU A 100 1.93 8.73 -13.39
N GLU A 101 2.36 9.46 -12.36
CA GLU A 101 3.52 9.18 -11.53
C GLU A 101 3.08 8.61 -10.17
N GLU A 102 1.91 9.00 -9.67
CA GLU A 102 1.37 8.55 -8.38
C GLU A 102 -0.11 8.20 -8.49
N LEU A 103 -0.48 7.01 -8.00
CA LEU A 103 -1.85 6.50 -8.00
C LEU A 103 -2.22 5.98 -6.62
N ALA A 104 -3.35 6.46 -6.09
CA ALA A 104 -3.96 5.95 -4.88
C ALA A 104 -5.39 5.45 -5.15
N LEU A 105 -5.69 4.22 -4.71
CA LEU A 105 -7.01 3.61 -4.81
C LEU A 105 -7.46 3.18 -3.40
N THR A 106 -8.40 3.92 -2.82
CA THR A 106 -8.91 3.68 -1.47
C THR A 106 -10.36 3.24 -1.53
N LEU A 107 -10.66 2.05 -1.03
CA LEU A 107 -12.00 1.46 -0.97
C LEU A 107 -12.69 1.43 -2.34
N VAL A 108 -11.94 1.07 -3.39
CA VAL A 108 -12.46 0.96 -4.76
C VAL A 108 -12.94 -0.46 -5.02
N SER A 109 -14.04 -0.63 -5.74
CA SER A 109 -14.66 -1.94 -5.95
C SER A 109 -15.31 -2.10 -7.32
N GLY A 110 -15.63 -3.35 -7.65
CA GLY A 110 -16.44 -3.72 -8.83
C GLY A 110 -15.63 -4.17 -10.04
N PHE A 111 -14.33 -4.39 -9.85
CA PHE A 111 -13.40 -4.94 -10.84
C PHE A 111 -12.47 -5.95 -10.14
N SER A 112 -11.84 -6.82 -10.93
CA SER A 112 -10.84 -7.80 -10.46
C SER A 112 -9.55 -7.76 -11.28
N ASP A 113 -9.58 -7.20 -12.49
CA ASP A 113 -8.45 -7.16 -13.41
C ASP A 113 -7.62 -5.88 -13.22
N LEU A 114 -6.33 -6.04 -12.94
CA LEU A 114 -5.34 -4.98 -12.80
C LEU A 114 -4.51 -4.75 -14.08
N SER A 115 -4.73 -5.51 -15.15
CA SER A 115 -3.98 -5.40 -16.40
C SER A 115 -3.91 -3.97 -16.99
N PRO A 116 -4.91 -3.08 -16.84
CA PRO A 116 -4.79 -1.71 -17.33
C PRO A 116 -3.66 -0.90 -16.67
N LEU A 117 -3.27 -1.24 -15.43
CA LEU A 117 -2.17 -0.57 -14.73
C LEU A 117 -0.83 -0.77 -15.43
N ALA A 118 -0.64 -1.86 -16.19
CA ALA A 118 0.60 -2.15 -16.90
C ALA A 118 0.97 -1.06 -17.95
N LYS A 119 0.00 -0.25 -18.39
CA LYS A 119 0.25 0.89 -19.29
C LYS A 119 0.88 2.10 -18.59
N LEU A 120 0.84 2.17 -17.25
CA LEU A 120 1.33 3.29 -16.45
C LEU A 120 2.87 3.23 -16.26
N THR A 121 3.61 3.29 -17.36
CA THR A 121 5.08 3.14 -17.37
C THR A 121 5.84 4.24 -16.59
N HIS A 122 5.19 5.39 -16.39
CA HIS A 122 5.72 6.50 -15.59
C HIS A 122 5.41 6.37 -14.09
N LEU A 123 4.62 5.38 -13.66
CA LEU A 123 4.21 5.23 -12.28
C LEU A 123 5.43 4.96 -11.38
N ARG A 124 5.50 5.71 -10.27
CA ARG A 124 6.55 5.63 -9.24
C ARG A 124 5.98 5.30 -7.87
N SER A 125 4.73 5.66 -7.61
CA SER A 125 4.06 5.38 -6.34
C SER A 125 2.68 4.79 -6.57
N LEU A 126 2.40 3.65 -5.93
CA LEU A 126 1.11 2.99 -5.93
C LEU A 126 0.68 2.71 -4.50
N HIS A 127 -0.43 3.32 -4.09
CA HIS A 127 -1.09 3.06 -2.83
C HIS A 127 -2.44 2.38 -3.06
N ILE A 128 -2.64 1.23 -2.43
CA ILE A 128 -3.87 0.46 -2.48
C ILE A 128 -4.36 0.26 -1.06
N GLU A 129 -5.57 0.74 -0.77
CA GLU A 129 -6.29 0.44 0.45
C GLU A 129 -7.60 -0.26 0.07
N TYR A 130 -7.61 -1.59 0.21
CA TYR A 130 -8.78 -2.45 0.04
C TYR A 130 -9.52 -2.31 -1.30
N LEU A 131 -9.06 -3.08 -2.29
CA LEU A 131 -9.75 -3.34 -3.56
C LEU A 131 -10.64 -4.57 -3.45
N ARG A 132 -11.94 -4.36 -3.24
CA ARG A 132 -12.89 -5.46 -3.07
C ARG A 132 -13.04 -6.24 -4.39
N GLY A 133 -12.64 -7.51 -4.36
CA GLY A 133 -12.76 -8.44 -5.48
C GLY A 133 -11.46 -8.60 -6.29
N VAL A 134 -10.42 -7.84 -5.98
CA VAL A 134 -9.08 -8.02 -6.53
C VAL A 134 -8.30 -8.93 -5.58
N THR A 135 -7.74 -10.01 -6.12
CA THR A 135 -6.85 -10.94 -5.39
C THR A 135 -5.57 -11.24 -6.15
N ASP A 136 -5.65 -11.18 -7.48
CA ASP A 136 -4.50 -11.28 -8.38
C ASP A 136 -3.84 -9.91 -8.60
N PHE A 137 -2.58 -9.81 -8.18
CA PHE A 137 -1.73 -8.63 -8.34
C PHE A 137 -0.61 -8.84 -9.35
N SER A 138 -0.62 -9.93 -10.12
CA SER A 138 0.41 -10.29 -11.10
C SER A 138 0.71 -9.18 -12.11
N ALA A 139 -0.30 -8.41 -12.51
CA ALA A 139 -0.14 -7.28 -13.44
C ALA A 139 0.86 -6.22 -12.94
N LEU A 140 1.06 -6.08 -11.62
CA LEU A 140 2.01 -5.13 -11.06
C LEU A 140 3.46 -5.45 -11.43
N ALA A 141 3.80 -6.69 -11.76
CA ALA A 141 5.16 -7.09 -12.16
C ALA A 141 5.70 -6.31 -13.37
N SER A 142 4.82 -5.73 -14.19
CA SER A 142 5.20 -4.91 -15.35
C SER A 142 5.67 -3.50 -14.97
N LEU A 143 5.38 -3.03 -13.74
CA LEU A 143 5.69 -1.68 -13.26
C LEU A 143 7.14 -1.58 -12.78
N THR A 144 8.09 -1.86 -13.68
CA THR A 144 9.53 -1.95 -13.38
C THR A 144 10.13 -0.66 -12.81
N GLY A 145 9.50 0.50 -13.05
CA GLY A 145 9.90 1.79 -12.49
C GLY A 145 9.23 2.17 -11.16
N LEU A 146 8.37 1.32 -10.60
CA LEU A 146 7.67 1.58 -9.33
C LEU A 146 8.67 1.59 -8.17
N ARG A 147 8.63 2.64 -7.34
CA ARG A 147 9.53 2.84 -6.19
C ARG A 147 8.84 2.65 -4.86
N PHE A 148 7.56 3.00 -4.77
CA PHE A 148 6.75 2.84 -3.58
C PHE A 148 5.52 1.99 -3.89
N LEU A 149 5.31 0.94 -3.10
CA LEU A 149 4.13 0.10 -3.15
C LEU A 149 3.56 -0.12 -1.75
N SER A 150 2.30 0.25 -1.56
CA SER A 150 1.51 -0.08 -0.37
C SER A 150 0.28 -0.87 -0.79
N ILE A 151 0.10 -2.05 -0.20
CA ILE A 151 -1.12 -2.85 -0.37
C ILE A 151 -1.67 -3.17 1.02
N ASP A 152 -2.71 -2.46 1.40
CA ASP A 152 -3.29 -2.56 2.72
C ASP A 152 -4.76 -2.97 2.67
N GLY A 153 -5.21 -3.69 3.71
CA GLY A 153 -6.63 -3.80 4.03
C GLY A 153 -7.17 -2.50 4.63
N SER A 154 -8.49 -2.43 4.79
CA SER A 154 -9.15 -1.37 5.54
C SER A 154 -9.26 -1.73 7.02
N LEU A 155 -9.85 -0.83 7.82
CA LEU A 155 -10.09 -1.06 9.26
C LEU A 155 -10.87 -2.34 9.54
N ASP A 156 -11.84 -2.67 8.69
CA ASP A 156 -12.79 -3.77 8.93
C ASP A 156 -12.56 -4.98 8.03
N ALA A 157 -11.68 -4.87 7.03
CA ALA A 157 -11.53 -5.92 6.02
C ALA A 157 -10.09 -6.06 5.53
N LYS A 158 -9.65 -7.32 5.43
CA LYS A 158 -8.31 -7.63 4.90
C LYS A 158 -8.30 -7.58 3.37
N GLN A 159 -7.23 -7.04 2.79
CA GLN A 159 -6.96 -7.21 1.37
C GLN A 159 -6.49 -8.65 1.11
N SER A 160 -7.24 -9.40 0.32
CA SER A 160 -6.85 -10.76 -0.09
C SER A 160 -5.83 -10.67 -1.22
N ILE A 161 -4.76 -11.45 -1.14
CA ILE A 161 -3.68 -11.51 -2.12
C ILE A 161 -3.39 -12.99 -2.41
N ASP A 162 -3.46 -13.39 -3.67
CA ASP A 162 -3.23 -14.78 -4.07
C ASP A 162 -1.76 -15.16 -3.97
N SER A 163 -0.86 -14.29 -4.44
CA SER A 163 0.59 -14.46 -4.35
C SER A 163 1.33 -13.10 -4.35
N PHE A 164 2.54 -13.06 -3.79
CA PHE A 164 3.47 -11.93 -3.87
C PHE A 164 4.51 -12.08 -4.99
N ASP A 165 4.34 -13.04 -5.91
CA ASP A 165 5.29 -13.27 -7.01
C ASP A 165 5.51 -12.05 -7.92
N PHE A 166 4.53 -11.13 -7.95
CA PHE A 166 4.64 -9.88 -8.70
C PHE A 166 5.84 -9.01 -8.26
N LEU A 167 6.35 -9.19 -7.04
CA LEU A 167 7.52 -8.48 -6.54
C LEU A 167 8.76 -8.73 -7.41
N ALA A 168 8.85 -9.89 -8.09
CA ALA A 168 9.99 -10.23 -8.94
C ALA A 168 10.19 -9.25 -10.11
N GLY A 169 9.13 -8.56 -10.55
CA GLY A 169 9.20 -7.58 -11.63
C GLY A 169 9.50 -6.14 -11.17
N LEU A 170 9.43 -5.87 -9.86
CA LEU A 170 9.54 -4.52 -9.31
C LEU A 170 11.00 -4.13 -8.98
N SER A 171 11.88 -4.22 -9.98
CA SER A 171 13.33 -4.02 -9.81
C SER A 171 13.73 -2.67 -9.20
N ALA A 172 12.94 -1.61 -9.40
CA ALA A 172 13.20 -0.28 -8.84
C ALA A 172 12.54 -0.03 -7.46
N LEU A 173 11.90 -1.04 -6.85
CA LEU A 173 11.13 -0.86 -5.61
C LEU A 173 12.06 -0.51 -4.44
N GLU A 174 11.78 0.61 -3.80
CA GLU A 174 12.51 1.14 -2.66
C GLU A 174 11.75 0.89 -1.35
N VAL A 175 10.42 0.98 -1.37
CA VAL A 175 9.58 0.81 -0.18
C VAL A 175 8.41 -0.13 -0.48
N PHE A 176 8.26 -1.16 0.37
CA PHE A 176 7.15 -2.10 0.29
C PHE A 176 6.36 -2.16 1.61
N CYS A 177 5.05 -1.93 1.54
CA CYS A 177 4.14 -1.99 2.67
C CYS A 177 3.03 -3.02 2.43
N ALA A 178 2.77 -3.86 3.43
CA ALA A 178 1.64 -4.78 3.44
C ALA A 178 1.06 -4.97 4.85
N HIS A 179 0.01 -4.20 5.18
CA HIS A 179 -0.72 -4.27 6.43
C HIS A 179 -2.15 -4.76 6.22
N HIS A 180 -2.73 -5.40 7.22
CA HIS A 180 -4.10 -5.91 7.13
C HIS A 180 -4.36 -6.73 5.85
N VAL A 181 -3.38 -7.50 5.38
CA VAL A 181 -3.54 -8.39 4.24
C VAL A 181 -3.84 -9.82 4.68
N SER A 182 -4.33 -10.64 3.75
CA SER A 182 -4.35 -12.08 3.89
C SER A 182 -3.84 -12.75 2.62
N CYS A 183 -2.83 -13.59 2.75
CA CYS A 183 -2.35 -14.47 1.69
C CYS A 183 -2.39 -15.92 2.18
N LYS A 184 -2.67 -16.85 1.26
CA LYS A 184 -2.71 -18.30 1.53
C LYS A 184 -1.64 -19.06 0.73
N ALA A 185 -0.77 -18.35 0.00
CA ALA A 185 0.36 -18.95 -0.68
C ALA A 185 1.22 -19.76 0.31
N PRO A 186 1.82 -20.87 -0.14
CA PRO A 186 2.72 -21.64 0.70
C PRO A 186 3.96 -20.82 1.05
N TYR A 187 4.60 -21.18 2.16
CA TYR A 187 5.90 -20.63 2.53
C TYR A 187 6.99 -21.10 1.53
N PRO A 188 7.98 -20.25 1.18
CA PRO A 188 8.07 -18.82 1.48
C PRO A 188 7.27 -17.97 0.49
N MET A 189 6.26 -17.23 0.97
CA MET A 189 5.41 -16.44 0.08
C MET A 189 6.12 -15.20 -0.47
N PHE A 190 7.19 -14.75 0.18
CA PHE A 190 7.99 -13.60 -0.25
C PHE A 190 9.26 -14.00 -1.02
N ALA A 191 9.36 -15.22 -1.54
CA ALA A 191 10.53 -15.65 -2.32
C ALA A 191 10.91 -14.67 -3.45
N ALA A 192 9.90 -14.13 -4.14
CA ALA A 192 10.08 -13.15 -5.21
C ALA A 192 10.73 -11.83 -4.75
N ALA A 193 10.63 -11.48 -3.46
CA ALA A 193 11.27 -10.30 -2.90
C ALA A 193 12.80 -10.35 -3.01
N LEU A 194 13.40 -11.54 -3.15
CA LEU A 194 14.85 -11.70 -3.33
C LEU A 194 15.38 -11.03 -4.62
N GLN A 195 14.51 -10.69 -5.56
CA GLN A 195 14.86 -9.95 -6.77
C GLN A 195 14.86 -8.42 -6.58
N LEU A 196 14.48 -7.92 -5.39
CA LEU A 196 14.41 -6.50 -5.10
C LEU A 196 15.79 -5.96 -4.70
N GLU A 197 16.55 -5.50 -5.70
CA GLU A 197 17.92 -5.00 -5.50
C GLU A 197 17.99 -3.60 -4.86
N ASN A 198 16.90 -2.82 -4.94
CA ASN A 198 16.84 -1.43 -4.50
C ASN A 198 16.03 -1.22 -3.21
N LEU A 199 15.63 -2.32 -2.54
CA LEU A 199 14.76 -2.23 -1.37
C LEU A 199 15.47 -1.53 -0.21
N GLN A 200 14.85 -0.47 0.28
CA GLN A 200 15.35 0.39 1.36
C GLN A 200 14.50 0.29 2.62
N GLU A 201 13.21 -0.06 2.51
CA GLU A 201 12.32 -0.16 3.66
C GLU A 201 11.20 -1.16 3.41
N VAL A 202 10.83 -1.92 4.45
CA VAL A 202 9.70 -2.83 4.41
C VAL A 202 8.82 -2.67 5.64
N HIS A 203 7.50 -2.65 5.45
CA HIS A 203 6.54 -2.55 6.53
C HIS A 203 5.51 -3.66 6.43
N LEU A 204 5.52 -4.57 7.40
CA LEU A 204 4.61 -5.71 7.43
C LEU A 204 3.72 -5.62 8.66
N GLY A 205 2.41 -5.81 8.47
CA GLY A 205 1.49 -5.86 9.59
C GLY A 205 1.81 -7.04 10.51
N ARG A 206 2.14 -6.79 11.79
CA ARG A 206 2.65 -7.77 12.79
C ARG A 206 1.88 -9.08 12.93
N SER A 207 0.61 -9.13 12.51
CA SER A 207 -0.27 -10.30 12.61
C SER A 207 -0.80 -10.79 11.25
N ALA A 208 -0.29 -10.22 10.14
CA ALA A 208 -0.75 -10.53 8.79
C ALA A 208 -0.23 -11.89 8.30
N PHE A 209 1.04 -12.20 8.58
CA PHE A 209 1.74 -13.36 8.03
C PHE A 209 2.10 -14.42 9.10
N PRO A 210 2.31 -15.70 8.73
CA PRO A 210 2.95 -16.69 9.59
C PRO A 210 4.31 -16.21 10.14
N LEU A 211 4.75 -16.77 11.26
CA LEU A 211 5.97 -16.31 11.95
C LEU A 211 7.24 -16.54 11.10
N GLU A 212 7.21 -17.59 10.28
CA GLU A 212 8.27 -17.99 9.35
C GLU A 212 8.57 -16.91 8.30
N GLU A 213 7.58 -16.12 7.90
CA GLU A 213 7.78 -15.04 6.93
C GLU A 213 8.57 -13.87 7.53
N TYR A 214 8.38 -13.55 8.81
CA TYR A 214 9.20 -12.51 9.46
C TYR A 214 10.64 -12.98 9.61
N ALA A 215 10.84 -14.27 9.90
CA ALA A 215 12.18 -14.86 9.92
C ALA A 215 12.84 -14.79 8.53
N PHE A 216 12.09 -15.08 7.46
CA PHE A 216 12.54 -14.91 6.08
C PHE A 216 13.05 -13.48 5.82
N TRP A 217 12.24 -12.46 6.13
CA TRP A 217 12.62 -11.06 5.95
C TRP A 217 13.87 -10.68 6.76
N GLU A 218 13.93 -11.06 8.04
CA GLU A 218 15.08 -10.77 8.90
C GLU A 218 16.39 -11.42 8.41
N ILE A 219 16.32 -12.61 7.82
CA ILE A 219 17.49 -13.35 7.33
C ILE A 219 17.98 -12.81 5.98
N HIS A 220 17.06 -12.56 5.04
CA HIS A 220 17.41 -12.19 3.67
C HIS A 220 17.61 -10.67 3.49
N PHE A 221 17.05 -9.85 4.39
CA PHE A 221 17.15 -8.39 4.33
C PHE A 221 17.60 -7.80 5.68
N PRO A 222 18.73 -8.25 6.26
CA PRO A 222 19.11 -7.92 7.64
C PRO A 222 19.39 -6.43 7.88
N ASP A 223 19.71 -5.69 6.82
CA ASP A 223 20.06 -4.26 6.85
C ASP A 223 18.92 -3.35 6.36
N VAL A 224 17.79 -3.92 5.93
CA VAL A 224 16.61 -3.16 5.49
C VAL A 224 15.74 -2.82 6.71
N PRO A 225 15.55 -1.54 7.06
CA PRO A 225 14.59 -1.12 8.07
C PRO A 225 13.22 -1.80 7.93
N GLY A 226 12.72 -2.29 9.06
CA GLY A 226 11.43 -2.97 9.17
C GLY A 226 11.45 -4.46 8.79
N SER A 227 12.59 -5.02 8.36
CA SER A 227 12.73 -6.49 8.23
C SER A 227 12.77 -7.17 9.60
N ARG A 228 13.34 -6.51 10.61
CA ARG A 228 13.37 -6.95 12.02
C ARG A 228 12.20 -6.39 12.81
N HIS A 229 11.61 -7.25 13.64
CA HIS A 229 10.44 -6.92 14.44
C HIS A 229 10.65 -7.27 15.91
N GLU A 230 10.13 -6.44 16.82
CA GLU A 230 9.99 -6.83 18.22
C GLU A 230 9.08 -8.06 18.32
N LEU A 231 9.53 -9.11 19.02
CA LEU A 231 8.80 -10.37 19.10
C LEU A 231 7.56 -10.31 19.99
N ALA A 232 7.54 -9.41 20.98
CA ALA A 232 6.42 -9.15 21.85
C ALA A 232 6.27 -7.64 22.04
N MET A 233 5.10 -7.08 21.71
CA MET A 233 4.86 -5.64 21.74
C MET A 233 3.54 -5.32 22.44
N LYS A 234 3.52 -4.24 23.21
CA LYS A 234 2.29 -3.68 23.78
C LYS A 234 1.58 -2.85 22.70
N LEU A 235 0.30 -3.10 22.48
CA LEU A 235 -0.53 -2.22 21.66
C LEU A 235 -1.14 -1.12 22.53
N ASP A 236 -1.37 0.05 21.94
CA ASP A 236 -1.94 1.21 22.64
C ASP A 236 -3.28 0.84 23.31
N GLY A 237 -3.41 1.27 24.57
CA GLY A 237 -4.59 0.97 25.39
C GLY A 237 -4.72 -0.49 25.86
N SER A 238 -3.80 -1.41 25.53
CA SER A 238 -3.88 -2.81 25.94
C SER A 238 -2.93 -3.17 27.07
N ASP A 239 -3.40 -3.90 28.08
CA ASP A 239 -2.54 -4.49 29.12
C ASP A 239 -1.83 -5.79 28.69
N ASN A 240 -1.91 -6.13 27.41
CA ASN A 240 -1.31 -7.33 26.85
C ASN A 240 -0.10 -7.02 25.98
N LEU A 241 0.84 -7.96 25.99
CA LEU A 241 1.90 -8.09 25.02
C LEU A 241 1.42 -9.07 23.93
N TYR A 242 1.47 -8.63 22.68
CA TYR A 242 1.07 -9.42 21.53
C TYR A 242 2.31 -9.95 20.82
N PHE A 243 2.32 -11.27 20.61
CA PHE A 243 3.42 -11.94 19.94
C PHE A 243 3.36 -11.70 18.43
N LEU A 244 4.53 -11.56 17.81
CA LEU A 244 4.68 -11.41 16.36
C LEU A 244 4.12 -12.63 15.64
N GLY A 245 3.49 -12.43 14.49
CA GLY A 245 2.99 -13.50 13.64
C GLY A 245 1.51 -13.81 13.82
N LYS A 246 0.90 -14.23 12.71
CA LYS A 246 -0.50 -14.61 12.60
C LYS A 246 -0.79 -15.79 13.53
N GLY A 247 -1.72 -15.57 14.46
CA GLY A 247 -2.13 -16.61 15.40
C GLY A 247 -1.16 -16.86 16.55
N SER A 248 -0.11 -16.05 16.72
CA SER A 248 0.88 -16.22 17.79
C SER A 248 0.34 -15.88 19.19
N GLY A 249 -0.81 -15.23 19.27
CA GLY A 249 -1.51 -14.96 20.53
C GLY A 249 -0.93 -13.79 21.34
N ARG A 250 -1.21 -13.80 22.65
CA ARG A 250 -0.86 -12.71 23.57
C ARG A 250 -0.62 -13.21 24.99
N VAL A 251 0.05 -12.41 25.81
CA VAL A 251 0.17 -12.58 27.25
C VAL A 251 -0.13 -11.28 27.99
N SER A 252 -0.81 -11.35 29.13
CA SER A 252 -1.02 -10.16 29.96
C SER A 252 0.32 -9.71 30.58
N LYS A 253 0.62 -8.41 30.49
CA LYS A 253 1.89 -7.83 30.95
C LYS A 253 2.10 -8.03 32.47
N GLY A 254 1.04 -7.95 33.27
CA GLY A 254 1.11 -8.15 34.72
C GLY A 254 1.11 -9.62 35.17
N SER A 255 1.07 -10.57 34.23
CA SER A 255 1.05 -11.99 34.58
C SER A 255 2.41 -12.46 35.05
N LYS A 256 2.45 -13.29 36.11
CA LYS A 256 3.64 -14.05 36.51
C LYS A 256 4.22 -14.94 35.41
N ASN A 257 3.42 -15.22 34.37
CA ASN A 257 3.83 -16.02 33.21
C ASN A 257 4.27 -15.18 32.02
N ALA A 258 4.33 -13.85 32.13
CA ALA A 258 4.73 -12.96 31.02
C ALA A 258 6.16 -13.26 30.56
N GLU A 259 7.14 -13.14 31.46
CA GLU A 259 8.55 -13.38 31.14
C GLU A 259 8.83 -14.81 30.64
N PRO A 260 8.33 -15.89 31.29
CA PRO A 260 8.52 -17.25 30.77
C PRO A 260 7.97 -17.45 29.36
N LYS A 261 6.79 -16.89 29.05
CA LYS A 261 6.18 -17.01 27.72
C LYS A 261 6.94 -16.23 26.66
N ILE A 262 7.48 -15.06 27.00
CA ILE A 262 8.32 -14.28 26.09
C ILE A 262 9.60 -15.08 25.78
N ALA A 263 10.29 -15.59 26.79
CA ALA A 263 11.51 -16.39 26.59
C ALA A 263 11.26 -17.71 25.83
N GLU A 264 10.10 -18.34 26.02
CA GLU A 264 9.68 -19.48 25.21
C GLU A 264 9.46 -19.07 23.74
N PHE A 265 8.76 -17.95 23.52
CA PHE A 265 8.49 -17.45 22.18
C PHE A 265 9.77 -17.03 21.44
N GLU A 266 10.72 -16.41 22.14
CA GLU A 266 12.05 -16.07 21.61
C GLU A 266 12.82 -17.32 21.17
N ARG A 267 12.85 -18.37 22.00
CA ARG A 267 13.47 -19.66 21.63
C ARG A 267 12.81 -20.29 20.41
N LYS A 268 11.48 -20.26 20.34
CA LYS A 268 10.72 -20.72 19.17
C LYS A 268 11.13 -19.94 17.91
N TYR A 269 11.24 -18.61 18.00
CA TYR A 269 11.62 -17.78 16.86
C TYR A 269 13.06 -18.06 16.39
N GLN A 270 14.02 -18.24 17.31
CA GLN A 270 15.38 -18.63 16.94
C GLN A 270 15.43 -20.00 16.24
N ALA A 271 14.65 -20.97 16.71
CA ALA A 271 14.55 -22.28 16.05
C ALA A 271 13.96 -22.19 14.63
N ILE A 272 12.98 -21.29 14.41
CA ILE A 272 12.45 -21.01 13.07
C ILE A 272 13.54 -20.38 12.19
N LYS A 273 14.25 -19.36 12.68
CA LYS A 273 15.34 -18.71 11.94
C LYS A 273 16.42 -19.70 11.49
N ALA A 274 16.83 -20.62 12.37
CA ALA A 274 17.78 -21.68 12.02
C ALA A 274 17.28 -22.53 10.84
N LYS A 275 16.00 -22.95 10.85
CA LYS A 275 15.41 -23.71 9.74
C LYS A 275 15.33 -22.92 8.44
N VAL A 276 15.03 -21.61 8.52
CA VAL A 276 15.02 -20.73 7.34
C VAL A 276 16.41 -20.63 6.73
N LEU A 277 17.45 -20.45 7.55
CA LEU A 277 18.85 -20.40 7.11
C LEU A 277 19.32 -21.70 6.44
N GLU A 278 18.87 -22.85 6.94
CA GLU A 278 19.19 -24.16 6.37
C GLU A 278 18.47 -24.45 5.04
N GLY A 279 17.53 -23.57 4.64
CA GLY A 279 16.66 -23.76 3.50
C GLY A 279 15.66 -24.88 3.79
N TYR A 280 14.50 -24.53 4.34
CA TYR A 280 13.37 -25.46 4.58
C TYR A 280 13.23 -26.43 3.39
N LYS A 281 13.59 -27.71 3.61
CA LYS A 281 13.36 -28.80 2.65
C LYS A 281 11.90 -29.24 2.69
#